data_AF-A0AAP3AII9-F1
#
_entry.id   AF-A0AAP3AII9-F1
#
_cell.length_a   1.000
_cell.length_b   1.000
_cell.length_c   1.000
_cell.angle_alpha   90.00
_cell.angle_beta   90.00
_cell.angle_gamma   90.00
#
_symmetry.space_group_name_H-M   'P 1'
#
loop_
_entity.id
_entity.type
_entity.pdbx_description
1 polymer ?
#
loop_
_entity_poly.entity_id
_entity_poly.type
_entity_poly.pdbx_seq_one_letter_code
_entity_poly.pdbx_strand_id
1 'polypeptide(L)'
;GAGPELEKRFAARKHAVDQEPGFEGFQLLRPTAGEDRYFVVTTWASEEDFQRWRDGRMPAAHAAEQGGRPAPVTTGADLLEFEVVDLG
;
A
#
# COMPACT_ATOMS: atom_id res chain seq x y z
N GLY A 1 1.02 20.79 1.99
CA GLY A 1 1.21 19.50 1.29
C GLY A 1 0.55 18.39 2.09
N ALA A 2 -0.02 17.38 1.43
CA ALA A 2 -0.80 16.31 2.05
C ALA A 2 0.02 15.31 2.90
N GLY A 3 1.35 15.48 3.00
CA GLY A 3 2.28 14.54 3.65
C GLY A 3 1.89 14.14 5.08
N PRO A 4 1.73 15.06 6.04
CA PRO A 4 1.42 14.69 7.43
C PRO A 4 0.06 13.97 7.59
N GLU A 5 -0.92 14.32 6.78
CA GLU A 5 -2.24 13.68 6.78
C GLU A 5 -2.19 12.29 6.12
N LEU A 6 -1.37 12.12 5.08
CA LEU A 6 -1.10 10.83 4.44
C LEU A 6 -0.37 9.89 5.42
N GLU A 7 0.70 10.35 6.05
CA GLU A 7 1.43 9.59 7.08
C GLU A 7 0.48 9.12 8.20
N LYS A 8 -0.40 10.00 8.70
CA LYS A 8 -1.41 9.65 9.72
C LYS A 8 -2.42 8.60 9.24
N ARG A 9 -2.93 8.73 8.01
CA ARG A 9 -3.90 7.76 7.44
C ARG A 9 -3.27 6.39 7.21
N PHE A 10 -2.02 6.34 6.77
CA PHE A 10 -1.31 5.08 6.58
C PHE A 10 -0.90 4.42 7.89
N ALA A 11 -0.49 5.20 8.90
CA ALA A 11 -0.24 4.67 10.24
C ALA A 11 -1.49 3.96 10.81
N ALA A 12 -2.68 4.52 10.61
CA ALA A 12 -3.94 3.91 11.04
C ALA A 12 -4.33 2.65 10.25
N ARG A 13 -3.74 2.42 9.07
CA ARG A 13 -4.06 1.30 8.18
C ARG A 13 -2.98 0.21 8.14
N LYS A 14 -1.83 0.44 8.76
CA LYS A 14 -0.69 -0.50 8.79
C LYS A 14 -1.12 -1.91 9.19
N HIS A 15 -1.95 -2.01 10.24
CA HIS A 15 -2.40 -3.30 10.78
C HIS A 15 -3.44 -4.05 9.93
N ALA A 16 -3.97 -3.44 8.87
CA ALA A 16 -5.01 -4.08 8.06
C ALA A 16 -4.46 -5.18 7.15
N VAL A 17 -3.15 -5.27 6.96
CA VAL A 17 -2.48 -6.28 6.11
C VAL A 17 -1.69 -7.29 6.95
N ASP A 18 -1.34 -6.93 8.21
CA ASP A 18 -0.56 -7.76 9.13
C ASP A 18 -1.14 -9.16 9.42
N GLN A 19 -2.41 -9.42 9.11
CA GLN A 19 -3.09 -10.71 9.34
C GLN A 19 -3.26 -11.55 8.07
N GLU A 20 -2.83 -11.05 6.92
CA GLU A 20 -3.00 -11.73 5.64
C GLU A 20 -1.96 -12.85 5.49
N PRO A 21 -2.35 -14.04 4.96
CA PRO A 21 -1.40 -15.10 4.67
C PRO A 21 -0.26 -14.61 3.78
N GLY A 22 0.98 -14.99 4.13
CA GLY A 22 2.17 -14.65 3.35
C GLY A 22 2.62 -13.19 3.47
N PHE A 23 1.96 -12.33 4.25
CA PHE A 23 2.44 -10.97 4.48
C PHE A 23 3.67 -10.93 5.39
N GLU A 24 4.73 -10.24 4.98
CA GLU A 24 6.00 -10.18 5.71
C GLU A 24 6.32 -8.80 6.27
N GLY A 25 5.81 -7.73 5.64
CA GLY A 25 6.08 -6.38 6.15
C GLY A 25 5.47 -5.25 5.34
N PHE A 26 5.42 -4.07 5.98
CA PHE A 26 4.95 -2.83 5.39
C PHE A 26 5.90 -1.67 5.73
N GLN A 27 6.23 -0.85 4.73
CA GLN A 27 6.98 0.38 4.88
C GLN A 27 6.29 1.52 4.13
N LEU A 28 6.23 2.69 4.76
CA LEU A 28 5.89 3.94 4.10
C LEU A 28 7.19 4.73 3.90
N LEU A 29 7.58 4.94 2.65
CA LEU A 29 8.77 5.69 2.29
C LEU A 29 8.36 7.09 1.85
N ARG A 30 8.89 8.09 2.54
CA ARG A 30 8.77 9.50 2.15
C ARG A 30 9.91 9.85 1.19
N PRO A 31 9.63 10.42 0.01
CA PRO A 31 10.68 10.80 -0.93
C PRO A 31 11.53 11.95 -0.35
N THR A 32 12.83 11.92 -0.64
CA THR A 32 13.79 12.93 -0.17
C THR A 32 14.54 13.62 -1.30
N ALA A 33 14.75 12.95 -2.44
CA ALA A 33 15.32 13.51 -3.66
C ALA A 33 14.95 12.64 -4.87
N GLY A 34 14.86 13.24 -6.07
CA GLY A 34 14.68 12.52 -7.36
C GLY A 34 13.27 12.00 -7.66
N GLU A 35 12.35 12.11 -6.70
CA GLU A 35 10.96 11.64 -6.76
C GLU A 35 10.13 12.52 -5.81
N ASP A 36 8.83 12.64 -6.06
CA ASP A 36 7.91 13.41 -5.21
C ASP A 36 6.76 12.56 -4.65
N ARG A 37 6.61 11.32 -5.15
CA ARG A 37 5.61 10.35 -4.67
C ARG A 37 6.07 9.62 -3.41
N TYR A 38 5.13 9.37 -2.50
CA TYR A 38 5.30 8.43 -1.40
C TYR A 38 5.20 7.00 -1.92
N PHE A 39 6.02 6.11 -1.36
CA PHE A 39 6.00 4.69 -1.71
C PHE A 39 5.43 3.90 -0.55
N VAL A 40 4.43 3.08 -0.86
CA VAL A 40 3.89 2.08 0.05
C VAL A 40 4.47 0.75 -0.39
N VAL A 41 5.39 0.21 0.40
CA VAL A 41 6.06 -1.06 0.09
C VAL A 41 5.50 -2.13 1.00
N THR A 42 5.04 -3.21 0.40
CA THR A 42 4.61 -4.44 1.10
C THR A 42 5.45 -5.60 0.64
N THR A 43 5.99 -6.38 1.58
CA THR A 43 6.76 -7.59 1.29
C THR A 43 5.89 -8.81 1.55
N TRP A 44 5.99 -9.80 0.66
CA TRP A 44 5.19 -11.01 0.68
C TRP A 44 6.07 -12.23 0.44
N ALA A 45 5.71 -13.35 1.08
CA ALA A 45 6.39 -14.63 0.95
C ALA A 45 6.27 -15.22 -0.47
N SER A 46 5.21 -14.86 -1.20
CA SER A 46 5.00 -15.26 -2.58
C SER A 46 4.17 -14.22 -3.35
N GLU A 47 4.31 -14.22 -4.67
CA GLU A 47 3.44 -13.42 -5.54
C GLU A 47 1.98 -13.88 -5.41
N GLU A 48 1.70 -15.18 -5.27
CA GLU A 48 0.34 -15.70 -5.15
C GLU A 48 -0.40 -15.14 -3.92
N ASP A 49 0.29 -15.01 -2.79
CA ASP A 49 -0.26 -14.41 -1.57
C ASP A 49 -0.62 -12.93 -1.79
N PHE A 50 0.27 -12.18 -2.46
CA PHE A 50 0.00 -10.79 -2.84
C PHE A 50 -1.21 -10.67 -3.78
N GLN A 51 -1.27 -11.49 -4.84
CA GLN A 51 -2.38 -11.47 -5.80
C GLN A 51 -3.71 -11.78 -5.08
N ARG A 52 -3.74 -12.78 -4.21
CA ARG A 52 -4.93 -13.15 -3.43
C ARG A 52 -5.42 -12.01 -2.55
N TRP A 53 -4.51 -11.34 -1.83
CA TRP A 53 -4.85 -10.18 -1.03
C TRP A 53 -5.36 -9.00 -1.88
N ARG A 54 -4.64 -8.68 -2.97
CA ARG A 54 -4.95 -7.56 -3.88
C ARG A 54 -6.34 -7.75 -4.50
N ASP A 55 -6.61 -8.94 -5.01
CA ASP A 55 -7.87 -9.24 -5.68
C ASP A 55 -9.03 -9.33 -4.67
N GLY A 56 -8.77 -9.79 -3.44
CA GLY A 56 -9.71 -9.74 -2.32
C GLY A 56 -10.06 -8.31 -1.86
N ARG A 57 -9.18 -7.33 -2.10
CA ARG A 57 -9.40 -5.90 -1.80
C ARG A 57 -10.18 -5.14 -2.88
N MET A 58 -10.17 -5.61 -4.13
CA MET A 58 -10.83 -4.94 -5.26
C MET A 58 -12.34 -4.67 -5.03
N PRO A 59 -13.15 -5.59 -4.45
CA PRO A 59 -14.55 -5.32 -4.16
C PRO A 59 -14.74 -4.24 -3.08
N ALA A 60 -13.87 -4.21 -2.06
CA ALA A 60 -13.97 -3.26 -0.94
C ALA A 60 -13.47 -1.85 -1.30
N ALA A 61 -12.49 -1.75 -2.21
CA ALA A 61 -11.97 -0.48 -2.72
C ALA A 61 -13.00 0.26 -3.60
N HIS A 62 -13.75 -0.45 -4.45
CA HIS A 62 -14.83 0.12 -5.27
C HIS A 62 -16.13 0.36 -4.48
N ALA A 63 -16.38 -0.38 -3.41
CA ALA A 63 -17.49 -0.09 -2.49
C ALA A 63 -17.27 1.23 -1.71
N ALA A 64 -16.03 1.67 -1.53
CA ALA A 64 -15.71 2.91 -0.85
C ALA A 64 -16.12 4.18 -1.62
N GLU A 65 -16.28 4.10 -2.94
CA GLU A 65 -16.75 5.22 -3.78
C GLU A 65 -18.24 5.55 -3.54
N GLN A 66 -19.03 4.58 -3.07
CA GLN A 66 -20.48 4.75 -2.87
C GLN A 66 -20.86 5.22 -1.45
N GLY A 67 -19.89 5.32 -0.52
CA GLY A 67 -20.13 5.45 0.92
C GLY A 67 -19.78 6.79 1.58
N GLY A 68 -19.51 7.86 0.83
CA GLY A 68 -19.25 9.19 1.41
C GLY A 68 -17.95 9.31 2.22
N ARG A 69 -16.95 8.45 1.96
CA ARG A 69 -15.61 8.59 2.55
C ARG A 69 -14.86 9.77 1.92
N PRO A 70 -14.00 10.48 2.69
CA PRO A 70 -13.24 11.62 2.19
C PRO A 70 -12.39 11.23 0.99
N ALA A 71 -12.31 12.14 0.01
CA ALA A 71 -11.56 11.96 -1.23
C ALA A 71 -10.14 11.42 -0.96
N PRO A 72 -9.61 10.59 -1.89
CA PRO A 72 -8.24 10.11 -1.80
C PRO A 72 -7.27 11.28 -1.63
N VAL A 73 -6.29 11.12 -0.75
CA VAL A 73 -5.24 12.14 -0.51
C VAL A 73 -4.19 12.18 -1.62
N THR A 74 -4.30 11.29 -2.60
CA THR A 74 -3.39 11.17 -3.74
C THR A 74 -4.17 11.42 -5.04
N THR A 75 -3.51 12.02 -6.02
CA THR A 75 -4.06 12.29 -7.36
C THR A 75 -3.91 11.12 -8.32
N GLY A 76 -3.25 10.03 -7.89
CA GLY A 76 -2.99 8.82 -8.65
C GLY A 76 -2.18 7.81 -7.82
N ALA A 77 -2.07 6.58 -8.31
CA ALA A 77 -1.20 5.54 -7.78
C ALA A 77 -0.71 4.66 -8.93
N ASP A 78 0.59 4.46 -9.01
CA ASP A 78 1.22 3.51 -9.93
C ASP A 78 1.63 2.28 -9.14
N LEU A 79 1.36 1.08 -9.67
CA LEU A 79 1.83 -0.17 -9.09
C LEU A 79 3.19 -0.52 -9.67
N LEU A 80 4.16 -0.73 -8.79
CA LEU A 80 5.49 -1.23 -9.13
C LEU A 80 5.68 -2.58 -8.42
N GLU A 81 6.12 -3.59 -9.17
CA GLU A 81 6.33 -4.95 -8.67
C GLU A 81 7.81 -5.33 -8.82
N PHE A 82 8.36 -5.98 -7.81
CA PHE A 82 9.77 -6.32 -7.72
C PHE A 82 9.93 -7.72 -7.13
N GLU A 83 10.94 -8.44 -7.59
CA GLU A 83 11.42 -9.65 -6.92
C GLU A 83 12.58 -9.28 -5.99
N VAL A 84 12.54 -9.81 -4.76
CA VAL A 84 13.67 -9.68 -3.84
C VAL A 84 14.78 -10.62 -4.30
N VAL A 85 15.92 -10.06 -4.69
CA VAL A 85 17.11 -10.84 -5.05
C VAL A 85 18.00 -10.96 -3.82
N ASP A 86 18.20 -12.19 -3.36
CA ASP A 86 19.21 -12.50 -2.33
C ASP A 86 20.61 -12.38 -2.93
N LEU A 87 21.48 -11.66 -2.23
CA LEU A 87 22.87 -11.43 -2.64
C LEU A 87 23.89 -12.22 -1.79
N GLY A 88 23.42 -13.05 -0.84
CA GLY A 88 24.24 -13.92 0.01
C GLY A 88 24.32 -13.49 1.48
#